data_AF-A0A7K5Z833-F1
#
_entry.id   AF-A0A7K5Z833-F1
#
_cell.length_a   1.000
_cell.length_b   1.000
_cell.length_c   1.000
_cell.angle_alpha   90.00
_cell.angle_beta   90.00
_cell.angle_gamma   90.00
#
_symmetry.space_group_name_H-M   'P 1'
#
loop_
_entity.id
_entity.type
_entity.pdbx_description
1 polymer ?
#
loop_
_entity_poly.entity_id
_entity_poly.type
_entity_poly.pdbx_seq_one_letter_code
_entity_poly.pdbx_strand_id
1 'polypeptide(L)' 'GRVPAAARELVGGLLCAREARLGRGGARDFRRLRLFSGLRWSALRRARPPFAPAHAGAA' A
#
# COMPACT_ATOMS: atom_id res chain seq x y z
N GLY A 1 -4.10 8.58 17.21
CA GLY A 1 -3.60 9.33 16.03
C GLY A 1 -4.68 9.41 14.98
N ARG A 2 -4.77 10.52 14.24
CA ARG A 2 -5.79 10.70 13.18
C ARG A 2 -5.40 9.89 11.94
N VAL A 3 -6.27 8.96 11.52
CA VAL A 3 -6.09 8.19 10.28
C VAL A 3 -6.47 9.07 9.08
N PRO A 4 -5.62 9.21 8.04
CA PRO A 4 -5.94 9.97 6.84
C PRO A 4 -7.16 9.42 6.09
N ALA A 5 -7.95 10.29 5.45
CA ALA A 5 -9.11 9.87 4.65
C ALA A 5 -8.73 8.86 3.55
N ALA A 6 -7.61 9.07 2.87
CA ALA A 6 -7.12 8.17 1.83
C ALA A 6 -6.81 6.74 2.34
N ALA A 7 -6.46 6.60 3.62
CA ALA A 7 -6.28 5.28 4.22
C ALA A 7 -7.64 4.59 4.48
N ARG A 8 -8.66 5.37 4.86
CA ARG A 8 -10.04 4.87 5.01
C ARG A 8 -10.64 4.45 3.66
N GLU A 9 -10.34 5.19 2.59
CA GLU A 9 -10.73 4.84 1.21
C GLU A 9 -10.20 3.45 0.81
N LEU A 10 -8.92 3.16 1.08
CA LEU A 10 -8.34 1.83 0.82
C LEU A 10 -9.09 0.74 1.60
N VAL A 11 -9.30 0.93 2.90
CA VAL A 11 -9.97 -0.06 3.76
C VAL A 11 -11.39 -0.32 3.27
N GLY A 12 -12.17 0.72 2.96
CA GLY A 12 -13.52 0.58 2.41
C GLY A 12 -13.55 -0.12 1.04
N GLY A 13 -12.54 0.13 0.19
CA GLY A 13 -12.39 -0.54 -1.10
C GLY A 13 -11.96 -2.00 -1.01
N LEU A 14 -11.49 -2.48 0.15
CA LEU A 14 -11.11 -3.87 0.38
C LEU A 14 -12.18 -4.64 1.15
N LEU A 15 -12.70 -4.03 2.22
CA LEU A 15 -13.73 -4.59 3.10
C LEU A 15 -15.12 -4.21 2.62
N CYS A 16 -15.50 -4.75 1.46
CA CYS A 16 -16.78 -4.52 0.82
C CYS A 16 -17.26 -5.76 0.06
N ALA A 17 -18.44 -5.63 -0.56
CA ALA A 17 -18.97 -6.60 -1.52
C ALA A 17 -17.94 -6.89 -2.61
N ARG A 18 -17.88 -8.13 -3.07
CA ARG A 18 -16.85 -8.61 -4.00
C ARG A 18 -16.84 -7.82 -5.31
N GLU A 19 -18.01 -7.36 -5.73
CA GLU A 19 -18.26 -6.65 -6.98
C GLU A 19 -17.62 -5.25 -6.99
N ALA A 20 -17.52 -4.63 -5.81
CA ALA A 20 -16.91 -3.31 -5.60
C ALA A 20 -15.46 -3.39 -5.12
N ARG A 21 -14.96 -4.59 -4.79
CA ARG A 21 -13.63 -4.77 -4.20
C ARG A 21 -12.52 -4.36 -5.17
N LEU A 22 -11.60 -3.54 -4.68
CA LEU A 22 -10.37 -3.18 -5.38
C LEU A 22 -9.56 -4.43 -5.75
N GLY A 23 -8.91 -4.39 -6.92
CA GLY A 23 -8.04 -5.47 -7.39
C GLY A 23 -8.62 -6.27 -8.54
N ARG A 24 -9.84 -5.97 -9.00
CA ARG A 24 -10.40 -6.54 -10.24
C ARG A 24 -9.59 -6.12 -11.47
N GLY A 25 -9.04 -4.90 -11.47
CA GLY A 25 -8.05 -4.42 -12.43
C GLY A 25 -6.60 -4.69 -12.00
N GLY A 26 -6.39 -5.59 -11.03
CA GLY A 26 -5.09 -5.91 -10.45
C GLY A 26 -4.43 -4.71 -9.76
N ALA A 27 -3.09 -4.66 -9.84
CA ALA A 27 -2.28 -3.61 -9.19
C ALA A 27 -2.67 -2.18 -9.63
N ARG A 28 -3.23 -2.01 -10.83
CA ARG A 28 -3.61 -0.69 -11.36
C ARG A 28 -4.65 0.00 -10.48
N ASP A 29 -5.53 -0.75 -9.82
CA ASP A 29 -6.58 -0.19 -8.96
C ASP A 29 -5.97 0.50 -7.73
N PHE A 30 -4.95 -0.12 -7.14
CA PHE A 30 -4.24 0.45 -5.99
C PHE A 30 -3.37 1.65 -6.39
N ARG A 31 -2.69 1.58 -7.55
CA ARG A 31 -1.81 2.67 -8.04
C ARG A 31 -2.52 4.02 -8.22
N ARG A 32 -3.85 4.02 -8.40
CA ARG A 32 -4.67 5.23 -8.59
C ARG A 32 -5.13 5.87 -7.27
N LEU A 33 -4.98 5.19 -6.13
CA LEU A 33 -5.43 5.71 -4.85
C LEU A 33 -4.55 6.86 -4.37
N ARG A 34 -5.17 7.88 -3.77
CA ARG A 34 -4.48 9.03 -3.17
C ARG A 34 -3.47 8.62 -2.11
N LEU A 35 -3.72 7.52 -1.42
CA LEU A 35 -2.83 6.96 -0.41
C LEU A 35 -1.42 6.67 -0.95
N PHE A 36 -1.33 6.29 -2.23
CA PHE A 36 -0.06 5.95 -2.88
C PHE A 36 0.42 7.04 -3.85
N SER A 37 -0.12 8.26 -3.75
CA SER A 37 0.34 9.40 -4.55
C SER A 37 1.83 9.67 -4.31
N GLY A 38 2.58 9.91 -5.39
CA GLY A 38 4.03 10.13 -5.33
C GLY A 38 4.88 8.86 -5.18
N LEU A 39 4.27 7.68 -4.97
CA LEU A 39 5.02 6.42 -4.88
C LEU A 39 5.54 6.00 -6.26
N ARG A 40 6.86 5.85 -6.39
CA ARG A 40 7.51 5.36 -7.61
C ARG A 40 7.48 3.83 -7.69
N TRP A 41 6.36 3.26 -8.13
CA TRP A 41 6.13 1.81 -8.18
C TRP A 41 7.23 1.00 -8.89
N SER A 42 7.80 1.49 -9.99
CA SER A 42 8.88 0.83 -10.74
C SER A 42 10.24 0.83 -10.02
N ALA A 43 10.40 1.69 -9.01
CA ALA A 43 11.62 1.82 -8.22
C ALA A 43 11.46 1.27 -6.79
N LEU A 44 10.25 0.86 -6.39
CA LEU A 44 9.91 0.51 -5.01
C LEU A 44 10.88 -0.53 -4.41
N ARG A 45 11.23 -1.57 -5.18
CA ARG A 45 12.15 -2.63 -4.72
C ARG A 45 13.60 -2.16 -4.51
N ARG A 46 14.00 -1.06 -5.16
CA ARG A 46 15.34 -0.46 -5.02
C ARG A 46 15.38 0.69 -4.02
N ALA A 47 14.23 1.16 -3.54
CA ALA A 47 14.17 2.24 -2.57
C ALA A 47 14.72 1.76 -1.22
N ARG A 48 15.40 2.65 -0.48
CA ARG A 48 15.80 2.38 0.90
C ARG A 48 14.52 2.14 1.73
N PRO A 49 14.39 0.98 2.41
CA PRO A 49 13.21 0.73 3.23
C PRO A 49 13.21 1.69 4.43
N PRO A 50 12.02 2.11 4.91
CA PRO A 50 11.90 2.99 6.07
C PRO A 50 12.29 2.30 7.38
N PHE A 51 12.41 0.97 7.37
CA PHE A 51 12.80 0.15 8.50
C PHE A 51 13.75 -0.94 8.03
N ALA A 52 14.85 -1.13 8.77
CA ALA A 52 15.76 -2.24 8.60
C ALA A 52 15.76 -3.06 9.90
N PRO A 53 15.47 -4.37 9.86
CA PRO A 53 15.49 -5.19 11.06
C PRO A 53 16.91 -5.28 11.61
N ALA A 54 17.07 -5.14 12.93
CA ALA A 54 18.33 -5.46 13.58
C ALA A 54 18.60 -6.96 13.40
N HIS A 55 19.72 -7.31 12.77
CA HIS A 55 20.20 -8.69 12.80
C HIS A 55 20.79 -8.95 14.19
N ALA A 56 20.14 -9.80 14.99
CA ALA A 56 20.88 -10.59 15.96
C ALA A 56 21.61 -11.64 15.10
N GLY A 57 22.91 -11.46 14.89
CA GLY A 57 23.71 -12.40 14.10
C GLY A 57 23.48 -13.83 14.59
N ALA A 58 23.28 -14.76 13.67
CA ALA A 58 23.46 -16.17 13.98
C ALA A 58 24.94 -16.32 14.40
N ALA A 59 25.15 -16.62 15.68
CA ALA A 59 26.45 -17.00 16.22
C ALA A 59 26.84 -18.39 15.72
#